data_AF-A0AAV6H694-F1
#
_entry.id   AF-A0AAV6H694-F1
#
_cell.length_a   1.000
_cell.length_b   1.000
_cell.length_c   1.000
_cell.angle_alpha   90.00
_cell.angle_beta   90.00
_cell.angle_gamma   90.00
#
_symmetry.space_group_name_H-M   'P 1'
#
loop_
_entity.id
_entity.type
_entity.pdbx_description
1 polymer ?
#
loop_
_entity_poly.entity_id
_entity_poly.type
_entity_poly.pdbx_seq_one_letter_code
_entity_poly.pdbx_strand_id
1 'polypeptide(L)'
;MAERYNSPKYGLLAHRYHFCKKCFNKIQGESVSQFEKKKNDTLDPEMFSTCLDCGRKMHQICVLHHDTIWPSGFVCNSCLKKSNKSRKENKYAAKRLPQTKLSSHLETRVNDYLRQHSHPKAGDVTIRVVHVSDKVVDVKPGMKSR
;
A
#
# COMPACT_ATOMS: atom_id res chain seq x y z
N MET A 1 25.81 1.78 3.55
CA MET A 1 24.58 1.45 4.31
C MET A 1 24.54 2.31 5.57
N ALA A 2 23.41 2.94 5.90
CA ALA A 2 23.35 3.95 6.95
C ALA A 2 23.18 3.33 8.35
N GLU A 3 24.07 3.69 9.28
CA GLU A 3 23.94 3.38 10.70
C GLU A 3 22.96 4.34 11.38
N ARG A 4 22.08 3.81 12.23
CA ARG A 4 21.08 4.57 13.00
C ARG A 4 21.03 4.11 14.46
N TYR A 5 20.53 4.98 15.33
CA TYR A 5 20.20 4.68 16.73
C TYR A 5 18.69 4.63 16.86
N ASN A 6 18.18 3.49 17.32
CA ASN A 6 16.76 3.25 17.50
C ASN A 6 16.42 3.28 18.99
N SER A 7 15.24 3.78 19.34
CA SER A 7 14.67 3.63 20.67
C SER A 7 14.64 2.16 21.11
N PRO A 8 14.56 1.87 22.43
CA PRO A 8 14.54 0.51 22.96
C PRO A 8 13.49 -0.41 22.32
N LYS A 9 13.66 -1.72 22.54
CA LYS A 9 12.64 -2.72 22.17
C LYS A 9 11.41 -2.72 23.09
N TYR A 10 11.52 -2.23 24.32
CA TYR A 10 10.46 -2.28 25.33
C TYR A 10 10.23 -0.92 26.01
N GLY A 11 9.01 -0.71 26.51
CA GLY A 11 8.58 0.52 27.20
C GLY A 11 7.73 1.47 26.35
N LEU A 12 7.35 2.61 26.93
CA LEU A 12 6.96 3.80 26.16
C LEU A 12 8.13 4.15 25.21
N LEU A 13 8.09 5.01 24.21
CA LEU A 13 9.20 5.21 23.24
C LEU A 13 9.64 4.00 22.38
N ALA A 14 9.31 2.74 22.72
CA ALA A 14 9.83 1.57 22.00
C ALA A 14 9.50 1.59 20.50
N HIS A 15 10.48 1.27 19.66
CA HIS A 15 10.38 1.28 18.18
C HIS A 15 9.84 2.57 17.52
N ARG A 16 9.83 3.71 18.22
CA ARG A 16 9.22 4.96 17.72
C ARG A 16 10.21 6.03 17.28
N TYR A 17 11.42 6.04 17.83
CA TYR A 17 12.39 7.12 17.57
C TYR A 17 13.65 6.59 16.91
N HIS A 18 14.11 7.32 15.89
CA HIS A 18 15.28 6.98 15.10
C HIS A 18 16.16 8.20 14.89
N PHE A 19 17.46 8.06 15.17
CA PHE A 19 18.46 9.08 14.88
C PHE A 19 19.49 8.52 13.90
N CYS A 20 19.88 9.30 12.90
CA CYS A 20 21.08 8.95 12.14
C CYS A 20 22.30 9.07 13.06
N LYS A 21 23.34 8.28 12.81
CA LYS A 21 24.55 8.27 13.65
C LYS A 21 25.14 9.66 13.88
N LYS A 22 25.22 10.49 12.84
CA LYS A 22 25.82 11.82 12.91
C LYS A 22 25.05 12.78 13.83
N CYS A 23 23.71 12.75 13.80
CA CYS A 23 22.89 13.62 14.63
C CYS A 23 22.84 13.13 16.08
N PHE A 24 22.78 11.81 16.29
CA PHE A 24 22.80 11.23 17.64
C PHE A 24 24.05 11.63 18.41
N ASN A 25 25.23 11.57 17.77
CA ASN A 25 26.51 11.95 18.39
C ASN A 25 26.65 13.45 18.68
N LYS A 26 25.75 14.31 18.19
CA LYS A 26 25.75 15.76 18.47
C LYS A 26 24.90 16.13 19.69
N ILE A 27 24.12 15.19 20.23
CA ILE A 27 23.28 15.41 21.41
C ILE A 27 24.21 15.51 22.62
N GLN A 28 24.07 16.58 23.42
CA GLN A 28 24.81 16.79 24.66
C GLN A 28 23.98 16.27 25.84
N GLY A 29 24.60 15.53 26.77
CA GLY A 29 23.96 14.99 27.98
C GLY A 29 23.81 13.45 27.99
N GLU A 30 23.79 12.84 29.18
CA GLU A 30 23.75 11.38 29.40
C GLU A 30 22.36 10.73 29.19
N SER A 31 21.31 11.52 28.92
CA SER A 31 19.92 11.06 28.90
C SER A 31 19.49 10.23 27.68
N VAL A 32 20.45 9.77 26.86
CA VAL A 32 20.21 9.03 25.60
C VAL A 32 20.70 7.57 25.65
N SER A 33 21.09 7.07 26.83
CA SER A 33 21.65 5.72 27.06
C SER A 33 20.72 4.56 26.67
N GLN A 34 19.45 4.84 26.41
CA GLN A 34 18.43 3.83 26.09
C GLN A 34 18.38 3.45 24.60
N PHE A 35 19.17 4.08 23.71
CA PHE A 35 19.12 3.81 22.28
C PHE A 35 20.04 2.66 21.83
N GLU A 36 19.53 1.78 20.98
CA GLU A 36 20.27 0.69 20.37
C GLU A 36 20.82 1.09 19.00
N LYS A 37 22.13 0.92 18.79
CA LYS A 37 22.73 1.08 17.46
C LYS A 37 22.27 -0.07 16.55
N LYS A 38 21.66 0.28 15.41
CA LYS A 38 21.17 -0.67 14.40
C LYS A 38 21.56 -0.23 12.99
N LYS A 39 21.58 -1.21 12.10
CA LYS A 39 21.69 -0.99 10.67
C LYS A 39 20.29 -1.07 10.04
N ASN A 40 20.03 -0.23 9.05
CA ASN A 40 18.75 -0.27 8.34
C ASN A 40 18.84 -1.25 7.15
N ASP A 41 19.03 -2.53 7.46
CA ASP A 41 19.17 -3.62 6.51
C ASP A 41 18.25 -4.82 6.83
N THR A 42 17.32 -4.64 7.76
CA THR A 42 16.24 -5.60 7.98
C THR A 42 15.28 -5.55 6.79
N LEU A 43 15.12 -6.69 6.12
CA LEU A 43 14.14 -6.91 5.08
C LEU A 43 13.06 -7.83 5.63
N ASP A 44 11.83 -7.33 5.70
CA ASP A 44 10.70 -8.15 6.12
C ASP A 44 10.36 -9.15 5.00
N PRO A 45 10.25 -10.45 5.29
CA PRO A 45 9.95 -11.46 4.27
C PRO A 45 8.52 -11.30 3.75
N GLU A 46 8.30 -11.69 2.49
CA GLU A 46 6.97 -11.68 1.92
C GLU A 46 6.04 -12.69 2.61
N MET A 47 4.78 -12.32 2.80
CA MET A 47 3.75 -13.17 3.36
C MET A 47 3.32 -14.27 2.37
N PHE A 48 3.03 -15.46 2.90
CA PHE A 48 2.58 -16.61 2.11
C PHE A 48 1.11 -16.92 2.38
N SER A 49 0.39 -17.32 1.33
CA SER A 49 -0.92 -17.98 1.41
C SER A 49 -0.76 -19.48 1.13
N THR A 50 -1.35 -20.31 1.99
CA THR A 50 -1.32 -21.77 1.85
C THR A 50 -2.56 -22.24 1.11
N CYS A 51 -2.38 -22.99 0.02
CA CYS A 51 -3.51 -23.55 -0.74
C CYS A 51 -4.23 -24.60 0.09
N LEU A 52 -5.55 -24.46 0.27
CA LEU A 52 -6.37 -25.38 1.07
C LEU A 52 -6.41 -26.80 0.48
N ASP A 53 -6.27 -26.94 -0.83
CA ASP A 53 -6.41 -28.24 -1.50
C ASP A 53 -5.09 -29.03 -1.58
N CYS A 54 -3.95 -28.36 -1.81
CA CYS A 54 -2.67 -29.04 -2.03
C CYS A 54 -1.55 -28.65 -1.04
N GLY A 55 -1.83 -27.78 -0.07
CA GLY A 55 -0.89 -27.37 0.98
C GLY A 55 0.32 -26.54 0.51
N ARG A 56 0.48 -26.29 -0.80
CA ARG A 56 1.58 -25.46 -1.31
C ARG A 56 1.44 -24.02 -0.82
N LYS A 57 2.55 -23.46 -0.34
CA LYS A 57 2.68 -22.05 0.04
C LYS A 57 3.04 -21.23 -1.20
N MET A 58 2.30 -20.16 -1.43
CA MET A 58 2.53 -19.23 -2.52
C MET A 58 2.64 -17.83 -1.93
N HIS A 59 3.51 -16.98 -2.49
CA HIS A 59 3.56 -15.56 -2.16
C HIS A 59 2.18 -14.92 -2.33
N GLN A 60 1.70 -14.22 -1.29
CA GLN A 60 0.37 -13.62 -1.30
C GLN A 60 0.22 -12.62 -2.44
N ILE A 61 1.27 -11.85 -2.76
CA ILE A 61 1.24 -10.89 -3.88
C ILE A 61 1.19 -11.61 -5.23
N CYS A 62 1.89 -12.72 -5.39
CA CYS A 62 1.93 -13.45 -6.67
C CYS A 62 0.57 -14.07 -7.02
N VAL A 63 -0.19 -14.49 -6.01
CA VAL A 63 -1.51 -15.11 -6.23
C VAL A 63 -2.67 -14.13 -6.05
N LEU A 64 -2.37 -12.89 -5.67
CA LEU A 64 -3.31 -11.81 -5.39
C LEU A 64 -4.47 -12.31 -4.52
N HIS A 65 -4.16 -12.87 -3.35
CA HIS A 65 -5.17 -13.33 -2.40
C HIS A 65 -5.37 -12.32 -1.26
N HIS A 66 -6.62 -12.12 -0.86
CA HIS A 66 -7.00 -11.23 0.22
C HIS A 66 -8.26 -11.78 0.89
N ASP A 67 -8.21 -11.96 2.22
CA ASP A 67 -9.27 -12.64 2.97
C ASP A 67 -10.60 -11.89 2.91
N THR A 68 -10.59 -10.56 2.92
CA THR A 68 -11.80 -9.74 2.72
C THR A 68 -12.47 -9.96 1.36
N ILE A 69 -11.70 -10.27 0.30
CA ILE A 69 -12.24 -10.53 -1.03
C ILE A 69 -12.74 -11.98 -1.13
N TRP A 70 -11.95 -12.93 -0.62
CA TRP A 70 -12.25 -14.36 -0.66
C TRP A 70 -12.14 -14.99 0.74
N PRO A 71 -13.18 -14.83 1.59
CA PRO A 71 -13.13 -15.28 2.99
C PRO A 71 -13.14 -16.81 3.14
N SER A 72 -13.50 -17.54 2.09
CA SER A 72 -13.45 -19.01 2.06
C SER A 72 -12.03 -19.57 1.95
N GLY A 73 -11.01 -18.71 1.89
CA GLY A 73 -9.60 -19.08 1.83
C GLY A 73 -9.04 -19.25 0.42
N PHE A 74 -7.73 -19.52 0.36
CA PHE A 74 -6.97 -19.58 -0.88
C PHE A 74 -6.97 -20.98 -1.50
N VAL A 75 -7.38 -21.07 -2.76
CA VAL A 75 -7.18 -22.24 -3.63
C VAL A 75 -6.35 -21.81 -4.83
N CYS A 76 -5.23 -22.48 -5.08
CA CYS A 76 -4.31 -22.12 -6.16
C CYS A 76 -4.91 -22.40 -7.55
N ASN A 77 -4.42 -21.71 -8.57
CA ASN A 77 -4.94 -21.82 -9.94
C ASN A 77 -4.90 -23.26 -10.48
N SER A 78 -3.89 -24.05 -10.10
CA SER A 78 -3.79 -25.46 -10.50
C SER A 78 -4.89 -26.33 -9.90
N CYS A 79 -5.25 -26.12 -8.63
CA CYS A 79 -6.33 -26.87 -7.98
C CYS A 79 -7.72 -26.43 -8.47
N LEU A 80 -7.92 -25.13 -8.71
CA LEU A 80 -9.13 -24.61 -9.36
C LEU A 80 -9.34 -25.24 -10.74
N LYS A 81 -8.29 -25.26 -11.59
CA LYS A 81 -8.35 -25.91 -12.91
C LYS A 81 -8.66 -27.41 -12.82
N LYS A 82 -8.03 -28.15 -11.89
CA LYS A 82 -8.29 -29.59 -11.69
C LYS A 82 -9.72 -29.89 -11.23
N SER A 83 -10.31 -29.00 -10.45
CA SER A 83 -11.70 -29.14 -9.96
C SER A 83 -12.74 -28.50 -10.90
N ASN A 84 -12.32 -28.04 -12.09
CA ASN A 84 -13.16 -27.31 -13.04
C ASN A 84 -13.91 -26.10 -12.40
N LYS A 85 -13.23 -25.42 -11.47
CA LYS A 85 -13.74 -24.22 -10.78
C LYS A 85 -12.95 -23.00 -11.24
N SER A 86 -13.60 -21.84 -11.22
CA SER A 86 -12.94 -20.55 -11.36
C SER A 86 -12.94 -19.82 -10.02
N ARG A 87 -12.02 -18.87 -9.86
CA ARG A 87 -12.00 -18.01 -8.67
C ARG A 87 -13.28 -17.15 -8.68
N LYS A 88 -13.93 -17.03 -7.53
CA LYS A 88 -15.10 -16.16 -7.36
C LYS A 88 -14.74 -14.73 -7.79
N GLU A 89 -15.68 -14.05 -8.44
CA GLU A 89 -15.49 -12.67 -8.90
C GLU A 89 -15.10 -11.72 -7.75
N ASN A 90 -14.14 -10.83 -8.01
CA ASN A 90 -13.74 -9.78 -7.07
C ASN A 90 -14.79 -8.65 -7.05
N LYS A 91 -15.52 -8.53 -5.94
CA LYS A 91 -16.53 -7.48 -5.74
C LYS A 91 -15.95 -6.10 -5.37
N TYR A 92 -14.66 -6.02 -5.05
CA TYR A 92 -13.96 -4.80 -4.65
C TYR A 92 -13.15 -4.18 -5.81
N ALA A 93 -13.66 -4.32 -7.04
CA ALA A 93 -13.03 -3.76 -8.23
C ALA A 93 -13.27 -2.24 -8.33
N ALA A 94 -12.30 -1.49 -8.85
CA ALA A 94 -12.41 -0.03 -9.04
C ALA A 94 -13.68 0.38 -9.81
N LYS A 95 -14.08 -0.40 -10.82
CA LYS A 95 -15.29 -0.14 -11.64
C LYS A 95 -16.58 -0.13 -10.82
N ARG A 96 -16.61 -0.83 -9.68
CA ARG A 96 -17.76 -0.95 -8.78
C ARG A 96 -17.85 0.20 -7.76
N LEU A 97 -16.85 1.07 -7.68
CA LEU A 97 -16.93 2.27 -6.84
C LEU A 97 -17.97 3.26 -7.41
N PRO A 98 -18.66 4.05 -6.55
CA PRO A 98 -19.63 5.04 -6.99
C PRO A 98 -19.07 6.01 -8.04
N GLN A 99 -19.89 6.30 -9.06
CA GLN A 99 -19.55 7.29 -10.08
C GLN A 99 -20.03 8.68 -9.67
N THR A 100 -19.28 9.68 -10.10
CA THR A 100 -19.59 11.11 -10.00
C THR A 100 -19.58 11.72 -11.39
N LYS A 101 -20.20 12.89 -11.57
CA LYS A 101 -20.18 13.61 -12.87
C LYS A 101 -18.76 13.86 -13.36
N LEU A 102 -17.87 14.29 -12.46
CA LEU A 102 -16.46 14.53 -12.78
C LEU A 102 -15.76 13.23 -13.19
N SER A 103 -15.91 12.15 -12.42
CA SER A 103 -15.27 10.88 -12.76
C SER A 103 -15.72 10.34 -14.11
N SER A 104 -17.02 10.41 -14.41
CA SER A 104 -17.57 9.95 -15.69
C SER A 104 -17.05 10.80 -16.85
N HIS A 105 -17.03 12.13 -16.70
CA HIS A 105 -16.48 13.02 -17.73
C HIS A 105 -15.02 12.69 -18.06
N LEU A 106 -14.17 12.51 -17.04
CA LEU A 106 -12.76 12.18 -17.23
C LEU A 106 -12.59 10.78 -17.83
N GLU A 107 -13.32 9.78 -17.32
CA GLU A 107 -13.25 8.40 -17.82
C GLU A 107 -13.63 8.32 -19.30
N THR A 108 -14.73 8.96 -19.71
CA THR A 108 -15.16 9.02 -21.11
C THR A 108 -14.09 9.68 -21.96
N ARG A 109 -13.59 10.86 -21.56
CA ARG A 109 -12.58 11.60 -22.32
C ARG A 109 -11.31 10.79 -22.57
N VAL A 110 -10.80 10.09 -21.55
CA VAL A 110 -9.58 9.27 -21.67
C VAL A 110 -9.83 8.05 -22.55
N ASN A 111 -10.95 7.35 -22.36
CA ASN A 111 -11.24 6.15 -23.14
C ASN A 111 -11.55 6.47 -24.60
N ASP A 112 -12.19 7.61 -24.89
CA ASP A 112 -12.40 8.09 -26.27
C ASP A 112 -11.05 8.33 -26.96
N TYR A 113 -10.12 9.00 -26.27
CA TYR A 113 -8.78 9.21 -26.79
C TYR A 113 -8.06 7.87 -27.08
N LEU A 114 -8.12 6.91 -26.16
CA LEU A 114 -7.49 5.58 -26.35
C LEU A 114 -8.08 4.82 -27.53
N ARG A 115 -9.40 4.87 -27.71
CA ARG A 115 -10.07 4.26 -28.87
C ARG A 115 -9.62 4.90 -30.17
N GLN A 116 -9.55 6.23 -30.23
CA GLN A 116 -9.12 6.97 -31.42
C GLN A 116 -7.67 6.67 -31.82
N HIS A 117 -6.78 6.44 -30.85
CA HIS A 117 -5.35 6.19 -31.11
C HIS A 117 -5.00 4.69 -31.21
N SER A 118 -5.98 3.79 -30.99
CA SER A 118 -5.95 2.35 -31.31
C SER A 118 -4.62 1.64 -31.02
N HIS A 119 -4.05 1.85 -29.83
CA HIS A 119 -2.82 1.17 -29.43
C HIS A 119 -3.09 -0.32 -29.16
N PRO A 120 -2.37 -1.29 -29.76
CA PRO A 120 -2.71 -2.73 -29.74
C PRO A 120 -2.79 -3.40 -28.35
N LYS A 121 -2.32 -2.72 -27.31
CA LYS A 121 -2.29 -3.19 -25.92
C LYS A 121 -3.01 -2.24 -24.95
N ALA A 122 -3.69 -1.21 -25.44
CA ALA A 122 -4.46 -0.33 -24.57
C ALA A 122 -5.71 -1.04 -24.06
N GLY A 123 -5.92 -1.01 -22.75
CA GLY A 123 -7.15 -1.43 -22.11
C GLY A 123 -8.01 -0.23 -21.71
N ASP A 124 -9.18 -0.51 -21.14
CA ASP A 124 -10.06 0.53 -20.60
C ASP A 124 -9.48 1.13 -19.31
N VAL A 125 -9.62 2.44 -19.18
CA VAL A 125 -9.28 3.19 -17.97
C VAL A 125 -10.55 3.37 -17.13
N THR A 126 -10.44 3.13 -15.82
CA THR A 126 -11.49 3.44 -14.84
C THR A 126 -11.06 4.60 -13.96
N ILE A 127 -11.86 5.68 -13.90
CA ILE A 127 -11.59 6.86 -13.07
C ILE A 127 -12.69 7.00 -12.02
N ARG A 128 -12.32 7.18 -10.75
CA ARG A 128 -13.27 7.30 -9.63
C ARG A 128 -12.82 8.42 -8.68
N VAL A 129 -13.72 9.34 -8.37
CA VAL A 129 -13.51 10.34 -7.33
C VAL A 129 -13.86 9.67 -6.00
N VAL A 130 -12.85 9.41 -5.17
CA VAL A 130 -13.01 8.66 -3.91
C VAL A 130 -13.12 9.54 -2.67
N HIS A 131 -12.91 10.86 -2.82
CA HIS A 131 -12.99 11.80 -1.71
C HIS A 131 -13.31 13.21 -2.22
N VAL A 132 -14.24 13.87 -1.55
CA VAL A 132 -14.57 15.30 -1.72
C VAL A 132 -14.73 15.86 -0.31
N SER A 133 -13.97 16.90 0.01
CA SER A 133 -14.11 17.65 1.26
C SER A 133 -13.77 19.10 1.04
N ASP A 134 -14.50 19.97 1.73
CA ASP A 134 -14.12 21.36 1.88
C ASP A 134 -12.91 21.44 2.80
N LYS A 135 -11.94 22.26 2.42
CA LYS A 135 -10.75 22.54 3.22
C LYS A 135 -10.51 24.03 3.26
N VAL A 136 -10.11 24.51 4.43
CA VAL A 136 -9.65 25.87 4.64
C VAL A 136 -8.14 25.83 4.78
N VAL A 137 -7.46 26.79 4.16
CA VAL A 137 -6.02 26.99 4.33
C VAL A 137 -5.80 28.28 5.09
N ASP A 138 -5.13 28.18 6.24
CA ASP A 138 -4.71 29.35 6.98
C ASP A 138 -3.48 29.98 6.33
N VAL A 139 -3.52 31.31 6.18
CA VAL A 139 -2.35 32.08 5.78
C VAL A 139 -1.28 31.92 6.86
N LYS A 140 -0.09 31.46 6.46
CA LYS A 140 1.03 31.28 7.39
C LYS A 140 1.41 32.62 8.04
N PRO A 141 1.89 32.62 9.30
CA PRO A 141 2.19 33.85 10.04
C PRO A 141 3.06 34.86 9.28
N GLY A 142 4.09 34.41 8.56
CA GLY A 142 4.98 35.29 7.77
C GLY A 142 4.34 35.96 6.55
N MET A 143 3.13 35.56 6.16
CA MET A 143 2.36 36.17 5.07
C MET A 143 1.19 37.04 5.57
N LYS A 144 0.85 36.98 6.87
CA LYS A 144 -0.23 37.78 7.48
C LYS A 144 0.21 39.21 7.84
N SER A 145 1.52 39.48 7.91
CA SER A 145 2.07 40.74 8.43
C SER A 145 2.41 41.76 7.33
N ARG A 146 1.61 41.87 6.27
CA ARG A 146 1.77 42.88 5.20
C ARG A 146 0.49 43.64 4.98
#